data_AF-A0A349YRY2-F1
#
_entry.id   AF-A0A349YRY2-F1
#
_cell.length_a   1.000
_cell.length_b   1.000
_cell.length_c   1.000
_cell.angle_alpha   90.00
_cell.angle_beta   90.00
_cell.angle_gamma   90.00
#
_symmetry.space_group_name_H-M   'P 1'
#
loop_
_entity.id
_entity.type
_entity.pdbx_description
1 polymer ?
#
loop_
_entity_poly.entity_id
_entity_poly.type
_entity_poly.pdbx_seq_one_letter_code
_entity_poly.pdbx_strand_id
1 'polypeptide(L)'
;MSKETSTVNIRELAMQALIMVLEENKTSSEVLSGVLDKYQYLPKQERAFFTRLCEGTMERAIELDYVINQFSKTKTKKMKPVIRTILRMGTYQILYMSHVPDSAACNESVKLAQKKGFHTLKGFVNGVLRNISRNKENIIYPDKKKDFLSYLNVTYSMPMWILEKWSKHYNKEELETMLAYFAMESKTTVRVNTEKIEKSSYMKQLEQAGVEVFEGTYYENALQISGYNTIQSLPGYEEGYFTVQDESSMLAVLCAGIEPDMQILDVCAAPGGKTMFAAGLLKGTGKVISCDVSDYKVARIRENVKRLGLTNVEEMVWDATECNDSWKQQMDVVIA
;
A
#
# COMPACT_ATOMS: atom_id res chain seq x y z
N MET A 1 38.18 -8.63 -21.53
CA MET A 1 37.39 -8.96 -20.32
C MET A 1 36.18 -8.04 -20.28
N SER A 2 35.09 -8.46 -20.91
CA SER A 2 33.80 -7.77 -20.86
C SER A 2 33.25 -7.89 -19.44
N LYS A 3 33.07 -6.76 -18.75
CA LYS A 3 32.23 -6.70 -17.55
C LYS A 3 30.83 -7.13 -17.98
N GLU A 4 30.42 -8.35 -17.61
CA GLU A 4 29.01 -8.71 -17.56
C GLU A 4 28.33 -7.72 -16.62
N THR A 5 27.64 -6.73 -17.19
CA THR A 5 26.64 -5.95 -16.47
C THR A 5 25.60 -6.96 -16.00
N SER A 6 25.70 -7.39 -14.73
CA SER A 6 24.77 -8.35 -14.16
C SER A 6 23.36 -7.76 -14.26
N THR A 7 22.55 -8.29 -15.17
CA THR A 7 21.16 -7.90 -15.34
C THR A 7 20.46 -8.07 -14.00
N VAL A 8 19.91 -6.98 -13.46
CA VAL A 8 19.23 -7.00 -12.17
C VAL A 8 18.07 -7.98 -12.23
N ASN A 9 18.04 -8.98 -11.33
CA ASN A 9 16.95 -9.95 -11.31
C ASN A 9 15.82 -9.42 -10.42
N ILE A 10 14.72 -8.99 -11.04
CA ILE A 10 13.57 -8.39 -10.34
C ILE A 10 12.92 -9.35 -9.35
N ARG A 11 12.86 -10.65 -9.68
CA ARG A 11 12.32 -11.65 -8.75
C ARG A 11 13.23 -11.87 -7.56
N GLU A 12 14.54 -11.69 -7.71
CA GLU A 12 15.46 -11.73 -6.57
C GLU A 12 15.26 -10.53 -5.64
N LEU A 13 15.09 -9.32 -6.21
CA LEU A 13 14.78 -8.12 -5.44
C LEU A 13 13.45 -8.30 -4.68
N ALA A 14 12.42 -8.79 -5.36
CA ALA A 14 11.12 -9.04 -4.74
C ALA A 14 11.21 -10.06 -3.61
N MET A 15 11.96 -11.15 -3.79
CA MET A 15 12.17 -12.15 -2.75
C MET A 15 12.88 -11.55 -1.52
N GLN A 16 13.89 -10.69 -1.72
CA GLN A 16 14.59 -10.02 -0.63
C GLN A 16 13.68 -9.05 0.12
N ALA A 17 12.91 -8.23 -0.60
CA ALA A 17 11.92 -7.33 -0.01
C ALA A 17 10.87 -8.08 0.81
N LEU A 18 10.32 -9.18 0.25
CA LEU A 18 9.34 -10.00 0.94
C LEU A 18 9.88 -10.68 2.21
N ILE A 19 11.15 -11.09 2.24
CA ILE A 19 11.77 -11.62 3.46
C ILE A 19 11.85 -10.54 4.54
N MET A 20 12.30 -9.33 4.16
CA MET A 20 12.37 -8.20 5.09
C MET A 20 11.01 -7.88 5.72
N VAL A 21 9.95 -7.91 4.92
CA VAL A 21 8.60 -7.61 5.42
C VAL A 21 8.03 -8.78 6.23
N LEU A 22 8.02 -9.98 5.67
CA LEU A 22 7.29 -11.12 6.24
C LEU A 22 8.03 -11.85 7.37
N GLU A 23 9.35 -11.68 7.48
CA GLU A 23 10.19 -12.42 8.43
C GLU A 23 10.97 -11.50 9.38
N GLU A 24 11.25 -10.25 8.98
CA GLU A 24 12.02 -9.28 9.78
C GLU A 24 11.16 -8.12 10.34
N ASN A 25 9.83 -8.16 10.17
CA ASN A 25 8.87 -7.15 10.64
C ASN A 25 9.17 -5.72 10.16
N LYS A 26 9.77 -5.57 8.97
CA LYS A 26 9.95 -4.24 8.36
C LYS A 26 8.68 -3.76 7.69
N THR A 27 8.45 -2.46 7.69
CA THR A 27 7.29 -1.83 7.03
C THR A 27 7.35 -2.06 5.52
N SER A 28 6.25 -2.55 4.93
CA SER A 28 6.19 -2.84 3.49
C SER A 28 6.43 -1.59 2.63
N SER A 29 5.81 -0.46 2.98
CA SER A 29 5.96 0.80 2.25
C SER A 29 7.41 1.27 2.20
N GLU A 30 8.11 1.25 3.34
CA GLU A 30 9.52 1.67 3.44
C GLU A 30 10.46 0.74 2.67
N VAL A 31 10.24 -0.57 2.73
CA VAL A 31 11.07 -1.55 2.01
C VAL A 31 10.87 -1.42 0.50
N LEU A 32 9.61 -1.34 0.04
CA LEU A 32 9.31 -1.25 -1.38
C LEU A 32 9.76 0.08 -1.97
N SER A 33 9.51 1.21 -1.29
CA SER A 33 9.97 2.53 -1.75
C SER A 33 11.50 2.58 -1.81
N GLY A 34 12.20 2.11 -0.77
CA GLY A 34 13.66 2.09 -0.75
C GLY A 34 14.28 1.27 -1.88
N VAL A 35 13.63 0.16 -2.29
CA VAL A 35 14.05 -0.60 -3.48
C VAL A 35 13.75 0.20 -4.76
N LEU A 36 12.54 0.74 -4.92
CA LEU A 36 12.16 1.48 -6.12
C LEU A 36 13.01 2.74 -6.35
N ASP A 37 13.37 3.47 -5.29
CA ASP A 37 14.24 4.65 -5.35
C ASP A 37 15.65 4.27 -5.77
N LYS A 38 16.20 3.21 -5.15
CA LYS A 38 17.53 2.69 -5.49
C LYS A 38 17.62 2.19 -6.93
N TYR A 39 16.53 1.64 -7.45
CA TYR A 39 16.46 1.04 -8.79
C TYR A 39 15.57 1.85 -9.75
N GLN A 40 15.50 3.17 -9.57
CA GLN A 40 14.67 4.07 -10.39
C GLN A 40 14.96 4.00 -11.90
N TYR A 41 16.20 3.62 -12.26
CA TYR A 41 16.65 3.49 -13.66
C TYR A 41 16.07 2.26 -14.40
N LEU A 42 15.43 1.33 -13.69
CA LEU A 42 14.81 0.16 -14.33
C LEU A 42 13.62 0.57 -15.21
N PRO A 43 13.29 -0.18 -16.28
CA PRO A 43 12.11 0.09 -17.09
C PRO A 43 10.80 0.12 -16.27
N LYS A 44 9.82 0.93 -16.71
CA LYS A 44 8.49 1.04 -16.07
C LYS A 44 7.84 -0.34 -15.84
N GLN A 45 7.92 -1.21 -16.84
CA GLN A 45 7.35 -2.56 -16.78
C GLN A 45 8.00 -3.42 -15.69
N GLU A 46 9.31 -3.28 -15.47
CA GLU A 46 10.03 -4.05 -14.43
C GLU A 46 9.71 -3.55 -13.03
N ARG A 47 9.62 -2.23 -12.84
CA ARG A 47 9.20 -1.65 -11.56
C ARG A 47 7.74 -2.03 -11.23
N ALA A 48 6.85 -1.96 -12.21
CA ALA A 48 5.46 -2.40 -12.04
C ALA A 48 5.37 -3.90 -11.71
N PHE A 49 6.16 -4.73 -12.38
CA PHE A 49 6.26 -6.17 -12.09
C PHE A 49 6.77 -6.42 -10.66
N PHE A 50 7.81 -5.70 -10.22
CA PHE A 50 8.32 -5.78 -8.84
C PHE A 50 7.22 -5.47 -7.83
N THR A 51 6.57 -4.30 -7.97
CA THR A 51 5.52 -3.83 -7.06
C THR A 51 4.39 -4.84 -6.97
N ARG A 52 3.82 -5.25 -8.12
CA ARG A 52 2.69 -6.18 -8.13
C ARG A 52 3.06 -7.55 -7.56
N LEU A 53 4.26 -8.05 -7.85
CA LEU A 53 4.72 -9.33 -7.30
C LEU A 53 4.88 -9.26 -5.78
N CYS A 54 5.47 -8.19 -5.25
CA CYS A 54 5.62 -7.99 -3.81
C CYS A 54 4.26 -7.83 -3.13
N GLU A 55 3.48 -6.82 -3.52
CA GLU A 55 2.19 -6.50 -2.91
C GLU A 55 1.23 -7.69 -2.99
N GLY A 56 1.06 -8.26 -4.18
CA GLY A 56 0.19 -9.39 -4.37
C GLY A 56 0.61 -10.64 -3.59
N THR A 57 1.91 -10.89 -3.43
CA THR A 57 2.40 -11.99 -2.59
C THR A 57 2.12 -11.76 -1.11
N MET A 58 2.21 -10.50 -0.63
CA MET A 58 1.88 -10.13 0.75
C MET A 58 0.38 -10.20 1.01
N GLU A 59 -0.42 -9.55 0.16
CA GLU A 59 -1.89 -9.51 0.19
C GLU A 59 -2.47 -10.93 0.26
N ARG A 60 -1.91 -11.85 -0.53
CA ARG A 60 -2.44 -13.21 -0.70
C ARG A 60 -1.68 -14.26 0.12
N ALA A 61 -0.81 -13.87 1.06
CA ALA A 61 0.11 -14.81 1.72
C ALA A 61 -0.58 -16.01 2.39
N ILE A 62 -1.76 -15.82 3.01
CA ILE A 62 -2.53 -16.89 3.66
C ILE A 62 -3.10 -17.84 2.60
N GLU A 63 -3.69 -17.28 1.55
CA GLU A 63 -4.22 -18.04 0.41
C GLU A 63 -3.13 -18.88 -0.26
N LEU A 64 -2.00 -18.25 -0.58
CA LEU A 64 -0.85 -18.88 -1.22
C LEU A 64 -0.30 -20.03 -0.36
N ASP A 65 -0.21 -19.83 0.95
CA ASP A 65 0.20 -20.89 1.86
C ASP A 65 -0.79 -22.06 1.87
N TYR A 66 -2.08 -21.77 1.90
CA TYR A 66 -3.13 -22.77 1.85
C TYR A 66 -3.05 -23.60 0.56
N VAL A 67 -2.89 -22.94 -0.60
CA VAL A 67 -2.71 -23.60 -1.90
C VAL A 67 -1.45 -24.45 -1.91
N ILE A 68 -0.29 -23.91 -1.54
CA ILE A 68 0.98 -24.65 -1.51
C ILE A 68 0.87 -25.91 -0.63
N ASN A 69 0.14 -25.82 0.49
CA ASN A 69 -0.05 -26.92 1.42
C ASN A 69 -0.91 -28.07 0.86
N GLN A 70 -1.69 -27.86 -0.20
CA GLN A 70 -2.42 -28.92 -0.91
C GLN A 70 -1.50 -29.74 -1.83
N PHE A 71 -0.48 -29.09 -2.42
CA PHE A 71 0.41 -29.70 -3.42
C PHE A 71 1.80 -30.07 -2.89
N SER A 72 2.04 -29.86 -1.60
CA SER A 72 3.32 -30.15 -0.93
C SER A 72 3.15 -31.05 0.28
N LYS A 73 4.01 -32.08 0.37
CA LYS A 73 4.11 -32.94 1.58
C LYS A 73 4.68 -32.16 2.77
N THR A 74 5.60 -31.24 2.52
CA THR A 74 6.16 -30.36 3.54
C THR A 74 5.28 -29.13 3.65
N LYS A 75 4.68 -28.88 4.82
CA LYS A 75 3.82 -27.71 5.03
C LYS A 75 4.64 -26.41 5.05
N THR A 76 4.07 -25.31 4.57
CA THR A 76 4.73 -23.99 4.44
C THR A 76 5.37 -23.51 5.74
N LYS A 77 4.69 -23.69 6.88
CA LYS A 77 5.22 -23.37 8.21
C LYS A 77 6.53 -24.09 8.57
N LYS A 78 6.80 -25.27 7.98
CA LYS A 78 8.02 -26.06 8.20
C LYS A 78 9.13 -25.79 7.18
N MET A 79 8.83 -24.99 6.14
CA MET A 79 9.82 -24.64 5.12
C MET A 79 10.75 -23.54 5.64
N LYS A 80 11.99 -23.53 5.14
CA LYS A 80 12.90 -22.39 5.35
C LYS A 80 12.28 -21.11 4.76
N PRO A 81 12.40 -19.95 5.41
CA PRO A 81 11.78 -18.70 4.96
C PRO A 81 12.00 -18.39 3.48
N VAL A 82 13.25 -18.48 3.01
CA VAL A 82 13.61 -18.26 1.59
C VAL A 82 12.82 -19.17 0.64
N ILE A 83 12.69 -20.45 0.96
CA ILE A 83 11.96 -21.42 0.12
C ILE A 83 10.46 -21.15 0.15
N ARG A 84 9.91 -20.84 1.33
CA ARG A 84 8.51 -20.45 1.48
C ARG A 84 8.20 -19.22 0.64
N THR A 85 9.03 -18.17 0.71
CA THR A 85 8.87 -16.95 -0.08
C THR A 85 8.96 -17.23 -1.58
N ILE A 86 9.94 -18.00 -2.04
CA ILE A 86 10.07 -18.39 -3.45
C ILE A 86 8.81 -19.12 -3.93
N LEU A 87 8.29 -20.07 -3.14
CA LEU A 87 7.07 -20.80 -3.50
C LEU A 87 5.86 -19.88 -3.52
N ARG A 88 5.67 -19.00 -2.53
CA ARG A 88 4.59 -18.00 -2.53
C ARG A 88 4.63 -17.13 -3.78
N MET A 89 5.80 -16.58 -4.12
CA MET A 89 5.97 -15.77 -5.34
C MET A 89 5.69 -16.56 -6.62
N GLY A 90 6.16 -17.81 -6.71
CA GLY A 90 5.91 -18.67 -7.85
C GLY A 90 4.42 -19.00 -8.01
N THR A 91 3.76 -19.35 -6.91
CA THR A 91 2.32 -19.61 -6.87
C THR A 91 1.51 -18.36 -7.22
N TYR A 92 1.89 -17.18 -6.70
CA TYR A 92 1.24 -15.92 -7.04
C TYR A 92 1.31 -15.62 -8.54
N GLN A 93 2.49 -15.79 -9.15
CA GLN A 93 2.66 -15.62 -10.59
C GLN A 93 1.75 -16.57 -11.39
N ILE A 94 1.68 -17.85 -11.00
CA ILE A 94 0.87 -18.87 -11.69
C ILE A 94 -0.64 -18.57 -11.62
N LEU A 95 -1.11 -18.04 -10.48
CA LEU A 95 -2.55 -17.85 -10.23
C LEU A 95 -3.06 -16.47 -10.67
N TYR A 96 -2.25 -15.40 -10.54
CA TYR A 96 -2.74 -14.02 -10.70
C TYR A 96 -2.01 -13.22 -11.77
N MET A 97 -0.84 -13.66 -12.25
CA MET A 97 -0.07 -12.92 -13.26
C MET A 97 -0.19 -13.58 -14.63
N SER A 98 -1.35 -13.43 -15.27
CA SER A 98 -1.69 -14.08 -16.56
C SER A 98 -0.68 -13.84 -17.70
N HIS A 99 0.04 -12.72 -17.67
CA HIS A 99 1.08 -12.38 -18.63
C HIS A 99 2.41 -13.11 -18.40
N VAL A 100 2.57 -13.80 -17.26
CA VAL A 100 3.75 -14.59 -16.91
C VAL A 100 3.48 -16.05 -17.25
N PRO A 101 4.20 -16.68 -18.19
CA PRO A 101 4.04 -18.09 -18.45
C PRO A 101 4.35 -18.94 -17.20
N ASP A 102 3.49 -19.90 -16.86
CA ASP A 102 3.68 -20.79 -15.70
C ASP A 102 5.08 -21.46 -15.70
N SER A 103 5.58 -21.83 -16.88
CA SER A 103 6.91 -22.43 -17.06
C SER A 103 8.04 -21.48 -16.68
N ALA A 104 7.89 -20.18 -16.98
CA ALA A 104 8.84 -19.15 -16.59
C ALA A 104 8.82 -18.92 -15.08
N ALA A 105 7.63 -18.84 -14.47
CA ALA A 105 7.48 -18.72 -13.01
C ALA A 105 8.16 -19.90 -12.28
N CYS A 106 7.97 -21.13 -12.76
CA CYS A 106 8.64 -22.32 -12.22
C CYS A 106 10.15 -22.24 -12.38
N ASN A 107 10.64 -21.99 -13.60
CA ASN A 107 12.08 -22.02 -13.90
C ASN A 107 12.85 -20.93 -13.14
N GLU A 108 12.31 -19.71 -13.07
CA GLU A 108 12.94 -18.61 -12.32
C GLU A 108 12.94 -18.88 -10.81
N SER A 109 11.87 -19.46 -10.26
CA SER A 109 11.83 -19.86 -8.84
C SER A 109 12.90 -20.91 -8.50
N VAL A 110 13.15 -21.85 -9.40
CA VAL A 110 14.21 -22.86 -9.26
C VAL A 110 15.59 -22.22 -9.29
N LYS A 111 15.84 -21.30 -10.24
CA LYS A 111 17.09 -20.54 -10.33
C LYS A 111 17.35 -19.72 -9.07
N LEU A 112 16.32 -19.07 -8.52
CA LEU A 112 16.42 -18.33 -7.26
C LEU A 112 16.81 -19.23 -6.09
N ALA A 113 16.18 -20.39 -5.96
CA ALA A 113 16.50 -21.34 -4.90
C ALA A 113 17.97 -21.79 -4.99
N GLN A 114 18.46 -22.10 -6.20
CA GLN A 114 19.86 -22.44 -6.43
C GLN A 114 20.79 -21.27 -6.08
N LYS A 115 20.48 -20.05 -6.54
CA LYS A 115 21.28 -18.84 -6.29
C LYS A 115 21.40 -18.52 -4.80
N LYS A 116 20.38 -18.85 -3.99
CA LYS A 116 20.39 -18.69 -2.52
C LYS A 116 20.99 -19.88 -1.77
N GLY A 117 21.68 -20.79 -2.45
CA GLY A 117 22.39 -21.92 -1.84
C GLY A 117 21.53 -23.15 -1.57
N PHE A 118 20.26 -23.17 -1.99
CA PHE A 118 19.34 -24.31 -1.79
C PHE A 118 19.34 -25.27 -2.99
N HIS A 119 20.52 -25.63 -3.49
CA HIS A 119 20.67 -26.48 -4.68
C HIS A 119 19.97 -27.83 -4.55
N THR A 120 19.96 -28.42 -3.34
CA THR A 120 19.29 -29.71 -3.06
C THR A 120 17.76 -29.62 -3.10
N LEU A 121 17.19 -28.43 -2.90
CA LEU A 121 15.75 -28.19 -2.90
C LEU A 121 15.21 -27.76 -4.27
N LYS A 122 16.07 -27.66 -5.30
CA LYS A 122 15.65 -27.26 -6.66
C LYS A 122 14.53 -28.15 -7.21
N GLY A 123 14.63 -29.47 -6.98
CA GLY A 123 13.65 -30.45 -7.42
C GLY A 123 12.33 -30.34 -6.67
N PHE A 124 12.41 -30.03 -5.37
CA PHE A 124 11.24 -29.78 -4.53
C PHE A 124 10.47 -28.53 -5.00
N VAL A 125 11.17 -27.39 -5.17
CA VAL A 125 10.54 -26.14 -5.65
C VAL A 125 9.88 -26.35 -7.02
N ASN A 126 10.60 -26.94 -7.96
CA ASN A 126 10.07 -27.23 -9.29
C ASN A 126 8.86 -28.17 -9.23
N GLY A 127 8.94 -29.23 -8.41
CA GLY A 127 7.89 -30.23 -8.27
C GLY A 127 6.59 -29.62 -7.74
N VAL A 128 6.66 -28.81 -6.69
CA VAL A 128 5.49 -28.14 -6.11
C VAL A 128 4.85 -27.17 -7.11
N LEU A 129 5.64 -26.25 -7.70
CA LEU A 129 5.09 -25.25 -8.62
C LEU A 129 4.53 -25.86 -9.91
N ARG A 130 5.18 -26.88 -10.48
CA ARG A 130 4.63 -27.60 -11.63
C ARG A 130 3.36 -28.36 -11.28
N ASN A 131 3.26 -28.91 -10.08
CA ASN A 131 2.05 -29.59 -9.64
C ASN A 131 0.88 -28.61 -9.50
N ILE A 132 1.14 -27.43 -8.91
CA ILE A 132 0.16 -26.34 -8.83
C ILE A 132 -0.27 -25.90 -10.23
N SER A 133 0.67 -25.56 -11.12
CA SER A 133 0.37 -25.11 -12.49
C SER A 133 -0.51 -26.08 -13.27
N ARG A 134 -0.27 -27.40 -13.16
CA ARG A 134 -1.09 -28.42 -13.83
C ARG A 134 -2.48 -28.61 -13.22
N ASN A 135 -2.66 -28.28 -11.95
CA ASN A 135 -3.87 -28.57 -11.19
C ASN A 135 -4.53 -27.32 -10.61
N LYS A 136 -4.24 -26.12 -11.15
CA LYS A 136 -4.75 -24.85 -10.63
C LYS A 136 -6.28 -24.75 -10.67
N GLU A 137 -6.91 -25.40 -11.65
CA GLU A 137 -8.38 -25.51 -11.74
C GLU A 137 -8.98 -26.47 -10.69
N ASN A 138 -8.16 -27.30 -10.04
CA ASN A 138 -8.59 -28.29 -9.05
C ASN A 138 -8.26 -27.87 -7.60
N ILE A 139 -7.93 -26.60 -7.37
CA ILE A 139 -7.67 -26.09 -6.02
C ILE A 139 -8.97 -26.11 -5.22
N ILE A 140 -8.96 -26.79 -4.07
CA ILE A 140 -10.14 -26.92 -3.21
C ILE A 140 -10.09 -25.86 -2.11
N TYR A 141 -10.96 -24.85 -2.20
CA TYR A 141 -11.12 -23.84 -1.17
C TYR A 141 -12.08 -24.30 -0.06
N PRO A 142 -12.00 -23.74 1.16
CA PRO A 142 -12.94 -24.05 2.22
C PRO A 142 -14.39 -23.75 1.80
N ASP A 143 -15.31 -24.61 2.21
CA ASP A 143 -16.72 -24.48 1.86
C ASP A 143 -17.37 -23.38 2.70
N LYS A 144 -17.82 -22.31 2.02
CA LYS A 144 -18.49 -21.14 2.61
C LYS A 144 -19.66 -21.48 3.54
N LYS A 145 -20.41 -22.56 3.25
CA LYS A 145 -21.57 -22.98 4.05
C LYS A 145 -21.17 -23.80 5.27
N LYS A 146 -20.09 -24.58 5.17
CA LYS A 146 -19.62 -25.45 6.26
C LYS A 146 -18.77 -24.69 7.26
N ASP A 147 -17.85 -23.86 6.78
CA ASP A 147 -16.92 -23.10 7.60
C ASP A 147 -16.67 -21.72 6.97
N PHE A 148 -17.56 -20.79 7.33
CA PHE A 148 -17.56 -19.44 6.79
C PHE A 148 -16.27 -18.67 7.12
N LEU A 149 -15.74 -18.79 8.34
CA LEU A 149 -14.53 -18.05 8.73
C LEU A 149 -13.29 -18.61 8.05
N SER A 150 -13.16 -19.94 7.92
CA SER A 150 -12.07 -20.52 7.14
C SER A 150 -12.14 -20.16 5.66
N TYR A 151 -13.35 -20.09 5.09
CA TYR A 151 -13.56 -19.58 3.73
C TYR A 151 -13.05 -18.14 3.60
N LEU A 152 -13.47 -17.23 4.49
CA LEU A 152 -13.00 -15.84 4.46
C LEU A 152 -11.48 -15.73 4.67
N ASN A 153 -10.92 -16.51 5.59
CA ASN A 153 -9.50 -16.52 5.91
C ASN A 153 -8.65 -16.85 4.69
N VAL A 154 -9.06 -17.86 3.90
CA VAL A 154 -8.31 -18.30 2.73
C VAL A 154 -8.61 -17.43 1.53
N THR A 155 -9.89 -17.22 1.18
CA THR A 155 -10.29 -16.55 -0.07
C THR A 155 -9.95 -15.06 -0.11
N TYR A 156 -10.03 -14.38 1.03
CA TYR A 156 -9.64 -12.96 1.15
C TYR A 156 -8.28 -12.78 1.81
N SER A 157 -7.58 -13.87 2.13
CA SER A 157 -6.27 -13.85 2.80
C SER A 157 -6.27 -12.96 4.07
N MET A 158 -7.35 -13.03 4.84
CA MET A 158 -7.56 -12.22 6.04
C MET A 158 -7.19 -13.01 7.30
N PRO A 159 -6.31 -12.53 8.19
CA PRO A 159 -5.94 -13.24 9.41
C PRO A 159 -7.13 -13.65 10.27
N MET A 160 -7.11 -14.89 10.77
CA MET A 160 -8.22 -15.47 11.53
C MET A 160 -8.61 -14.62 12.76
N TRP A 161 -7.63 -14.05 13.46
CA TRP A 161 -7.89 -13.22 14.64
C TRP A 161 -8.69 -11.95 14.31
N ILE A 162 -8.50 -11.37 13.11
CA ILE A 162 -9.29 -10.21 12.64
C ILE A 162 -10.72 -10.67 12.37
N LEU A 163 -10.88 -11.79 11.68
CA LEU A 163 -12.19 -12.36 11.37
C LEU A 163 -12.98 -12.71 12.64
N GLU A 164 -12.34 -13.35 13.61
CA GLU A 164 -12.93 -13.66 14.93
C GLU A 164 -13.32 -12.40 15.71
N LYS A 165 -12.56 -11.31 15.56
CA LYS A 165 -12.90 -10.02 16.17
C LYS A 165 -14.09 -9.38 15.47
N TRP A 166 -14.05 -9.27 14.15
CA TRP A 166 -15.09 -8.61 13.35
C TRP A 166 -16.40 -9.39 13.30
N SER A 167 -16.37 -10.73 13.35
CA SER A 167 -17.58 -11.56 13.39
C SER A 167 -18.42 -11.37 14.65
N LYS A 168 -17.89 -10.68 15.66
CA LYS A 168 -18.65 -10.30 16.88
C LYS A 168 -19.46 -9.02 16.67
N HIS A 169 -19.13 -8.21 15.67
CA HIS A 169 -19.71 -6.88 15.45
C HIS A 169 -20.48 -6.78 14.12
N TYR A 170 -20.12 -7.58 13.12
CA TYR A 170 -20.71 -7.57 11.79
C TYR A 170 -21.34 -8.91 11.47
N ASN A 171 -22.44 -8.88 10.73
CA ASN A 171 -23.05 -10.08 10.19
C ASN A 171 -22.22 -10.66 9.02
N LYS A 172 -22.58 -11.85 8.54
CA LYS A 172 -21.81 -12.56 7.51
C LYS A 172 -21.73 -11.78 6.18
N GLU A 173 -22.82 -11.15 5.76
CA GLU A 173 -22.90 -10.42 4.49
C GLU A 173 -22.08 -9.14 4.55
N GLU A 174 -22.20 -8.37 5.63
CA GLU A 174 -21.39 -7.17 5.89
C GLU A 174 -19.90 -7.51 5.89
N LEU A 175 -19.51 -8.54 6.63
CA LEU A 175 -18.11 -8.96 6.75
C LEU A 175 -17.53 -9.36 5.38
N GLU A 176 -18.25 -10.17 4.61
CA GLU A 176 -17.79 -10.57 3.29
C GLU A 176 -17.73 -9.39 2.32
N THR A 177 -18.67 -8.47 2.39
CA THR A 177 -18.68 -7.24 1.57
C THR A 177 -17.46 -6.37 1.85
N MET A 178 -17.14 -6.16 3.13
CA MET A 178 -15.95 -5.42 3.55
C MET A 178 -14.66 -6.08 3.04
N LEU A 179 -14.55 -7.40 3.17
CA LEU A 179 -13.37 -8.15 2.72
C LEU A 179 -13.25 -8.17 1.19
N ALA A 180 -14.37 -8.28 0.49
CA ALA A 180 -14.40 -8.17 -0.96
C ALA A 180 -13.90 -6.80 -1.42
N TYR A 181 -14.30 -5.72 -0.74
CA TYR A 181 -13.80 -4.38 -1.02
C TYR A 181 -12.29 -4.26 -0.78
N PHE A 182 -11.77 -4.78 0.34
CA PHE A 182 -10.31 -4.78 0.58
C PHE A 182 -9.49 -5.60 -0.43
N ALA A 183 -10.11 -6.60 -1.06
CA ALA A 183 -9.46 -7.44 -2.06
C ALA A 183 -9.50 -6.83 -3.48
N MET A 184 -10.26 -5.75 -3.70
CA MET A 184 -10.30 -5.01 -4.95
C MET A 184 -9.08 -4.10 -5.08
N GLU A 185 -8.67 -3.86 -6.32
CA GLU A 185 -7.62 -2.88 -6.60
C GLU A 185 -8.13 -1.47 -6.27
N SER A 186 -7.43 -0.78 -5.37
CA SER A 186 -7.80 0.56 -4.93
C SER A 186 -7.21 1.61 -5.88
N LYS A 187 -8.07 2.53 -6.34
CA LYS A 187 -7.63 3.78 -6.98
C LYS A 187 -7.00 4.69 -5.94
N THR A 188 -6.09 5.56 -6.37
CA THR A 188 -5.55 6.57 -5.46
C THR A 188 -6.48 7.76 -5.39
N THR A 189 -6.85 8.17 -4.18
CA THR A 189 -7.65 9.37 -3.97
C THR A 189 -6.76 10.59 -3.79
N VAL A 190 -7.12 11.68 -4.48
CA VAL A 190 -6.47 12.99 -4.36
C VAL A 190 -7.49 14.06 -4.04
N ARG A 191 -7.11 15.01 -3.19
CA ARG A 191 -7.84 16.25 -2.95
C ARG A 191 -7.28 17.33 -3.86
N VAL A 192 -8.11 17.92 -4.71
CA VAL A 192 -7.74 19.05 -5.57
C VAL A 192 -7.67 20.32 -4.74
N ASN A 193 -6.62 21.12 -4.97
CA ASN A 193 -6.45 22.43 -4.39
C ASN A 193 -7.12 23.48 -5.28
N THR A 194 -8.38 23.78 -4.97
CA THR A 194 -9.22 24.70 -5.74
C THR A 194 -8.80 26.17 -5.68
N GLU A 195 -7.88 26.53 -4.78
CA GLU A 195 -7.25 27.87 -4.78
C GLU A 195 -6.24 28.03 -5.92
N LYS A 196 -5.69 26.93 -6.43
CA LYS A 196 -4.66 26.95 -7.49
C LYS A 196 -5.19 26.52 -8.85
N ILE A 197 -6.13 25.59 -8.89
CA ILE A 197 -6.68 25.07 -10.15
C ILE A 197 -8.14 24.68 -10.00
N GLU A 198 -8.94 24.96 -11.02
CA GLU A 198 -10.32 24.50 -11.09
C GLU A 198 -10.36 22.98 -11.38
N LYS A 199 -11.22 22.25 -10.65
CA LYS A 199 -11.25 20.78 -10.68
C LYS A 199 -11.44 20.23 -12.09
N SER A 200 -12.40 20.74 -12.86
CA SER A 200 -12.68 20.25 -14.21
C SER A 200 -11.50 20.48 -15.17
N SER A 201 -10.77 21.60 -15.01
CA SER A 201 -9.54 21.84 -15.74
C SER A 201 -8.44 20.87 -15.34
N TYR A 202 -8.34 20.53 -14.05
CA TYR A 202 -7.34 19.59 -13.58
C TYR A 202 -7.62 18.16 -14.06
N MET A 203 -8.88 17.73 -14.06
CA MET A 203 -9.30 16.43 -14.62
C MET A 203 -8.84 16.29 -16.07
N LYS A 204 -9.07 17.32 -16.91
CA LYS A 204 -8.61 17.32 -18.31
C LYS A 204 -7.10 17.23 -18.44
N GLN A 205 -6.35 17.90 -17.56
CA GLN A 205 -4.89 17.87 -17.57
C GLN A 205 -4.35 16.48 -17.22
N LEU A 206 -4.98 15.79 -16.27
CA LEU A 206 -4.67 14.41 -15.91
C LEU A 206 -5.00 13.43 -17.06
N GLU A 207 -6.18 13.55 -17.67
CA GLU A 207 -6.59 12.73 -18.81
C GLU A 207 -5.63 12.90 -20.01
N GLN A 208 -5.20 14.12 -20.30
CA GLN A 208 -4.19 14.40 -21.33
C GLN A 208 -2.83 13.76 -21.03
N ALA A 209 -2.50 13.55 -19.75
CA ALA A 209 -1.31 12.83 -19.32
C ALA A 209 -1.50 11.30 -19.32
N GLY A 210 -2.64 10.79 -19.80
CA GLY A 210 -2.96 9.37 -19.86
C GLY A 210 -3.34 8.76 -18.51
N VAL A 211 -3.76 9.59 -17.55
CA VAL A 211 -4.26 9.16 -16.25
C VAL A 211 -5.75 8.89 -16.37
N GLU A 212 -6.23 7.78 -15.80
CA GLU A 212 -7.65 7.53 -15.66
C GLU A 212 -8.16 8.33 -14.46
N VAL A 213 -9.22 9.10 -14.66
CA VAL A 213 -9.77 10.01 -13.64
C VAL A 213 -11.24 9.71 -13.44
N PHE A 214 -11.63 9.62 -12.18
CA PHE A 214 -13.01 9.45 -11.74
C PHE A 214 -13.31 10.49 -10.67
N GLU A 215 -14.57 10.92 -10.60
CA GLU A 215 -15.05 11.79 -9.52
C GLU A 215 -14.97 11.06 -8.17
N GLY A 216 -14.73 11.85 -7.12
CA GLY A 216 -14.87 11.39 -5.74
C GLY A 216 -16.33 11.01 -5.41
N THR A 217 -16.50 10.23 -4.35
CA THR A 217 -17.82 9.72 -3.94
C THR A 217 -18.52 10.64 -2.95
N TYR A 218 -17.77 11.26 -2.03
CA TYR A 218 -18.29 11.97 -0.87
C TYR A 218 -17.88 13.45 -0.81
N TYR A 219 -16.75 13.83 -1.41
CA TYR A 219 -16.30 15.22 -1.43
C TYR A 219 -16.14 15.76 -2.85
N GLU A 220 -16.69 16.96 -3.08
CA GLU A 220 -16.76 17.57 -4.42
C GLU A 220 -15.39 17.86 -5.04
N ASN A 221 -14.35 18.08 -4.23
CA ASN A 221 -12.98 18.32 -4.70
C ASN A 221 -12.08 17.08 -4.59
N ALA A 222 -12.66 15.91 -4.34
CA ALA A 222 -11.94 14.64 -4.41
C ALA A 222 -11.99 14.08 -5.83
N LEU A 223 -10.88 13.47 -6.27
CA LEU A 223 -10.79 12.66 -7.48
C LEU A 223 -10.19 11.30 -7.12
N GLN A 224 -10.60 10.26 -7.82
CA GLN A 224 -9.95 8.95 -7.80
C GLN A 224 -9.18 8.77 -9.11
N ILE A 225 -7.91 8.41 -9.01
CA ILE A 225 -7.00 8.31 -10.16
C ILE A 225 -6.31 6.93 -10.25
N SER A 226 -6.06 6.49 -11.48
CA SER A 226 -5.34 5.25 -11.82
C SER A 226 -4.52 5.41 -13.11
N GLY A 227 -3.68 4.42 -13.43
CA GLY A 227 -2.94 4.39 -14.71
C GLY A 227 -1.66 5.24 -14.77
N TYR A 228 -1.22 5.86 -13.67
CA TYR A 228 0.00 6.68 -13.63
C TYR A 228 1.25 5.90 -13.16
N ASN A 229 2.44 6.51 -13.28
CA ASN A 229 3.71 5.87 -12.88
C ASN A 229 4.06 6.19 -11.42
N THR A 230 4.23 7.47 -11.09
CA THR A 230 4.51 7.94 -9.73
C THR A 230 3.65 9.17 -9.44
N ILE A 231 3.31 9.40 -8.17
CA ILE A 231 2.54 10.58 -7.77
C ILE A 231 3.29 11.86 -8.12
N GLN A 232 4.61 11.86 -7.93
CA GLN A 232 5.50 12.99 -8.18
C GLN A 232 5.55 13.37 -9.67
N SER A 233 5.31 12.40 -10.57
CA SER A 233 5.28 12.65 -12.02
C SER A 233 3.94 13.19 -12.52
N LEU A 234 2.91 13.27 -11.68
CA LEU A 234 1.61 13.79 -12.09
C LEU A 234 1.70 15.31 -12.35
N PRO A 235 1.04 15.82 -13.39
CA PRO A 235 0.92 17.25 -13.60
C PRO A 235 0.40 17.95 -12.34
N GLY A 236 1.00 19.08 -11.96
CA GLY A 236 0.56 19.86 -10.80
C GLY A 236 1.11 19.39 -9.44
N TYR A 237 1.96 18.36 -9.39
CA TYR A 237 2.50 17.86 -8.12
C TYR A 237 3.35 18.93 -7.40
N GLU A 238 4.36 19.47 -8.09
CA GLU A 238 5.27 20.50 -7.56
C GLU A 238 4.55 21.83 -7.36
N GLU A 239 3.59 22.15 -8.22
CA GLU A 239 2.76 23.35 -8.13
C GLU A 239 1.74 23.28 -6.97
N GLY A 240 1.52 22.09 -6.41
CA GLY A 240 0.61 21.87 -5.29
C GLY A 240 -0.87 21.90 -5.68
N TYR A 241 -1.19 21.47 -6.90
CA TYR A 241 -2.57 21.37 -7.41
C TYR A 241 -3.38 20.30 -6.69
N PHE A 242 -2.73 19.34 -6.04
CA PHE A 242 -3.41 18.30 -5.29
C PHE A 242 -2.57 17.79 -4.12
N THR A 243 -3.24 17.04 -3.25
CA THR A 243 -2.62 16.22 -2.19
C THR A 243 -3.23 14.82 -2.21
N VAL A 244 -2.41 13.79 -2.05
CA VAL A 244 -2.90 12.41 -1.90
C VAL A 244 -3.55 12.28 -0.52
N GLN A 245 -4.83 11.95 -0.48
CA GLN A 245 -5.60 11.85 0.74
C GLN A 245 -6.89 11.06 0.48
N ASP A 246 -7.27 10.17 1.38
CA ASP A 246 -8.56 9.47 1.32
C ASP A 246 -9.74 10.39 1.64
N GLU A 247 -10.89 10.16 1.00
CA GLU A 247 -12.10 10.97 1.22
C GLU A 247 -12.58 10.93 2.66
N SER A 248 -12.45 9.79 3.35
CA SER A 248 -12.78 9.68 4.78
C SER A 248 -11.96 10.65 5.65
N SER A 249 -10.69 10.87 5.30
CA SER A 249 -9.84 11.85 5.97
C SER A 249 -10.20 13.29 5.60
N MET A 250 -10.69 13.53 4.39
CA MET A 250 -11.20 14.85 3.99
C MET A 250 -12.47 15.20 4.78
N LEU A 251 -13.41 14.25 4.88
CA LEU A 251 -14.65 14.41 5.63
C LEU A 251 -14.40 14.70 7.11
N ALA A 252 -13.41 14.04 7.73
CA ALA A 252 -13.05 14.31 9.12
C ALA A 252 -12.69 15.78 9.36
N VAL A 253 -11.94 16.41 8.45
CA VAL A 253 -11.58 17.84 8.54
C VAL A 253 -12.80 18.73 8.30
N LEU A 254 -13.64 18.40 7.32
CA LEU A 254 -14.87 19.16 7.04
C LEU A 254 -15.84 19.13 8.23
N CYS A 255 -16.00 17.97 8.87
CA CYS A 255 -16.83 17.82 10.06
C CYS A 255 -16.28 18.57 11.28
N ALA A 256 -14.99 18.90 11.29
CA ALA A 256 -14.37 19.64 12.39
C ALA A 256 -14.78 21.13 12.44
N GLY A 257 -15.44 21.64 11.40
CA GLY A 257 -16.00 22.99 11.40
C GLY A 257 -14.96 24.10 11.45
N ILE A 258 -13.83 23.91 10.76
CA ILE A 258 -12.71 24.85 10.75
C ILE A 258 -13.09 26.14 10.01
N GLU A 259 -12.92 27.27 10.67
CA GLU A 259 -13.15 28.62 10.14
C GLU A 259 -11.85 29.45 10.20
N PRO A 260 -11.73 30.54 9.41
CA PRO A 260 -10.62 31.47 9.51
C PRO A 260 -10.32 31.92 10.95
N ASP A 261 -9.06 32.30 11.21
CA ASP A 261 -8.53 32.78 12.49
C ASP A 261 -8.42 31.76 13.63
N MET A 262 -8.95 30.54 13.47
CA MET A 262 -8.86 29.47 14.47
C MET A 262 -7.43 28.94 14.71
N GLN A 263 -7.20 28.46 15.94
CA GLN A 263 -6.03 27.69 16.35
C GLN A 263 -6.34 26.19 16.31
N ILE A 264 -5.64 25.46 15.45
CA ILE A 264 -5.86 24.04 15.19
C ILE A 264 -4.65 23.23 15.68
N LEU A 265 -4.90 22.10 16.34
CA LEU A 265 -3.86 21.14 16.69
C LEU A 265 -4.10 19.81 15.95
N ASP A 266 -3.14 19.37 15.14
CA ASP A 266 -3.09 18.04 14.53
C ASP A 266 -2.04 17.20 15.27
N VAL A 267 -2.48 16.22 16.07
CA VAL A 267 -1.62 15.54 17.05
C VAL A 267 -0.83 14.35 16.49
N CYS A 268 -1.26 13.80 15.35
CA CYS A 268 -0.70 12.60 14.71
C CYS A 268 -0.60 12.82 13.19
N ALA A 269 0.02 13.93 12.82
CA ALA A 269 -0.23 14.55 11.53
C ALA A 269 0.37 13.79 10.34
N ALA A 270 1.50 13.09 10.46
CA ALA A 270 2.26 12.67 9.29
C ALA A 270 1.50 11.65 8.41
N PRO A 271 1.53 11.80 7.07
CA PRO A 271 2.35 12.75 6.29
C PRO A 271 1.76 14.17 6.14
N GLY A 272 0.63 14.47 6.79
CA GLY A 272 0.07 15.82 7.00
C GLY A 272 -1.24 16.09 6.26
N GLY A 273 -1.87 15.11 5.60
CA GLY A 273 -3.00 15.37 4.70
C GLY A 273 -4.14 16.19 5.33
N LYS A 274 -4.43 15.94 6.61
CA LYS A 274 -5.41 16.71 7.40
C LYS A 274 -4.88 18.09 7.79
N THR A 275 -3.66 18.21 8.32
CA THR A 275 -2.94 19.48 8.53
C THR A 275 -3.04 20.40 7.30
N MET A 276 -2.66 19.89 6.12
CA MET A 276 -2.69 20.66 4.88
C MET A 276 -4.10 21.05 4.45
N PHE A 277 -5.11 20.27 4.83
CA PHE A 277 -6.50 20.65 4.57
C PHE A 277 -6.94 21.77 5.50
N ALA A 278 -6.73 21.59 6.80
CA ALA A 278 -7.05 22.56 7.84
C ALA A 278 -6.40 23.91 7.53
N ALA A 279 -5.10 23.91 7.23
CA ALA A 279 -4.34 25.11 6.90
C ALA A 279 -4.91 25.87 5.68
N GLY A 280 -5.39 25.14 4.66
CA GLY A 280 -6.07 25.72 3.51
C GLY A 280 -7.44 26.32 3.86
N LEU A 281 -8.23 25.65 4.72
CA LEU A 281 -9.53 26.17 5.18
C LEU A 281 -9.40 27.47 5.98
N LEU A 282 -8.26 27.66 6.67
CA LEU A 282 -7.94 28.92 7.34
C LEU A 282 -7.61 30.08 6.38
N LYS A 283 -7.43 29.84 5.07
CA LYS A 283 -7.18 30.89 4.05
C LYS A 283 -6.03 31.84 4.39
N GLY A 284 -4.93 31.30 4.94
CA GLY A 284 -3.75 32.07 5.34
C GLY A 284 -3.90 32.87 6.64
N THR A 285 -5.03 32.72 7.35
CA THR A 285 -5.24 33.21 8.71
C THR A 285 -5.03 32.10 9.74
N GLY A 286 -5.23 32.40 11.02
CA GLY A 286 -5.15 31.41 12.10
C GLY A 286 -3.81 30.67 12.14
N LYS A 287 -3.80 29.48 12.72
CA LYS A 287 -2.60 28.64 12.78
C LYS A 287 -2.94 27.16 12.94
N VAL A 288 -2.16 26.30 12.30
CA VAL A 288 -2.16 24.85 12.55
C VAL A 288 -0.84 24.46 13.20
N ILE A 289 -0.90 23.91 14.41
CA ILE A 289 0.22 23.23 15.04
C ILE A 289 0.15 21.76 14.63
N SER A 290 1.15 21.29 13.91
CA SER A 290 1.20 19.96 13.30
C SER A 290 2.28 19.11 13.96
N CYS A 291 1.86 18.06 14.66
CA CYS A 291 2.73 17.26 15.51
C CYS A 291 2.81 15.79 15.06
N ASP A 292 3.97 15.17 15.27
CA ASP A 292 4.10 13.71 15.28
C ASP A 292 5.29 13.29 16.16
N VAL A 293 5.36 12.02 16.52
CA VAL A 293 6.28 11.47 17.53
C VAL A 293 7.74 11.37 17.06
N SER A 294 8.04 11.59 15.78
CA SER A 294 9.40 11.44 15.25
C SER A 294 9.80 12.47 14.21
N ASP A 295 11.09 12.82 14.21
CA ASP A 295 11.70 13.71 13.21
C ASP A 295 11.45 13.27 11.78
N TYR A 296 11.54 11.96 11.51
CA TYR A 296 11.31 11.39 10.19
C TYR A 296 9.89 11.67 9.68
N LYS A 297 8.89 11.52 10.55
CA LYS A 297 7.50 11.80 10.21
C LYS A 297 7.24 13.30 10.05
N VAL A 298 7.79 14.12 10.93
CA VAL A 298 7.69 15.59 10.85
C VAL A 298 8.38 16.13 9.59
N ALA A 299 9.48 15.52 9.15
CA ALA A 299 10.12 15.88 7.88
C ALA A 299 9.16 15.74 6.68
N ARG A 300 8.33 14.69 6.65
CA ARG A 300 7.33 14.49 5.57
C ARG A 300 6.21 15.54 5.60
N ILE A 301 5.84 16.02 6.78
CA ILE A 301 4.90 17.14 6.94
C ILE A 301 5.53 18.40 6.33
N ARG A 302 6.75 18.73 6.76
CA ARG A 302 7.51 19.91 6.31
C ARG A 302 7.70 19.94 4.79
N GLU A 303 8.00 18.80 4.18
CA GLU A 303 8.10 18.67 2.73
C GLU A 303 6.81 19.08 2.02
N ASN A 304 5.65 18.63 2.52
CA ASN A 304 4.38 18.99 1.93
C ASN A 304 3.94 20.43 2.26
N VAL A 305 4.21 20.94 3.47
CA VAL A 305 3.98 22.35 3.83
C VAL A 305 4.73 23.25 2.84
N LYS A 306 6.01 22.95 2.60
CA LYS A 306 6.84 23.66 1.63
C LYS A 306 6.30 23.53 0.19
N ARG A 307 5.96 22.31 -0.26
CA ARG A 307 5.43 22.06 -1.60
C ARG A 307 4.13 22.83 -1.86
N LEU A 308 3.25 22.88 -0.87
CA LEU A 308 1.97 23.57 -0.99
C LEU A 308 2.08 25.09 -0.78
N GLY A 309 3.18 25.57 -0.18
CA GLY A 309 3.40 26.98 0.11
C GLY A 309 2.61 27.49 1.31
N LEU A 310 2.33 26.62 2.28
CA LEU A 310 1.56 26.97 3.48
C LEU A 310 2.43 27.73 4.47
N THR A 311 1.96 28.88 4.95
CA THR A 311 2.71 29.77 5.86
C THR A 311 2.15 29.78 7.28
N ASN A 312 0.96 29.22 7.48
CA ASN A 312 0.22 29.17 8.74
C ASN A 312 0.31 27.80 9.44
N VAL A 313 1.38 27.04 9.16
CA VAL A 313 1.63 25.74 9.79
C VAL A 313 2.92 25.81 10.60
N GLU A 314 2.87 25.39 11.86
CA GLU A 314 4.04 25.17 12.70
C GLU A 314 4.22 23.66 12.90
N GLU A 315 5.35 23.10 12.47
CA GLU A 315 5.63 21.68 12.64
C GLU A 315 6.48 21.41 13.89
N MET A 316 6.09 20.41 14.69
CA MET A 316 6.79 20.06 15.92
C MET A 316 6.89 18.54 16.12
N VAL A 317 8.03 18.07 16.64
CA VAL A 317 8.14 16.69 17.15
C VAL A 317 7.59 16.66 18.56
N TRP A 318 6.54 15.87 18.79
CA TRP A 318 5.88 15.78 20.09
C TRP A 318 5.13 14.47 20.25
N ASP A 319 5.20 13.89 21.44
CA ASP A 319 4.41 12.73 21.83
C ASP A 319 3.06 13.21 22.37
N ALA A 320 1.98 12.88 21.66
CA ALA A 320 0.62 13.30 22.03
C ALA A 320 0.12 12.74 23.36
N THR A 321 0.84 11.78 23.97
CA THR A 321 0.55 11.28 25.32
C THR A 321 1.13 12.18 26.42
N GLU A 322 2.07 13.08 26.10
CA GLU A 322 2.66 14.02 27.03
C GLU A 322 1.88 15.33 27.03
N CYS A 323 1.34 15.75 28.18
CA CYS A 323 0.53 16.98 28.24
C CYS A 323 1.39 18.23 28.04
N ASN A 324 0.99 19.13 27.14
CA ASN A 324 1.57 20.47 27.02
C ASN A 324 0.66 21.50 27.73
N ASP A 325 1.09 21.98 28.90
CA ASP A 325 0.34 22.94 29.70
C ASP A 325 0.01 24.23 28.97
N SER A 326 0.88 24.67 28.05
CA SER A 326 0.68 25.92 27.29
C SER A 326 -0.49 25.86 26.31
N TRP A 327 -0.97 24.67 25.96
CA TRP A 327 -2.06 24.47 25.00
C TRP A 327 -3.42 24.19 25.65
N LYS A 328 -3.46 24.06 26.97
CA LYS A 328 -4.72 23.80 27.69
C LYS A 328 -5.72 24.93 27.42
N GLN A 329 -6.88 24.53 26.88
CA GLN A 329 -7.98 25.44 26.52
C GLN A 329 -7.59 26.53 25.50
N GLN A 330 -6.52 26.32 24.72
CA GLN A 330 -6.05 27.29 23.72
C GLN A 330 -6.40 26.90 22.28
N MET A 331 -6.75 25.63 22.03
CA MET A 331 -7.04 25.13 20.68
C MET A 331 -8.54 25.14 20.43
N ASP A 332 -8.97 25.71 19.32
CA ASP A 332 -10.38 25.70 18.89
C ASP A 332 -10.78 24.30 18.39
N VAL A 333 -9.86 23.62 17.70
CA VAL A 333 -10.09 22.30 17.11
C VAL A 333 -8.87 21.40 17.31
N VAL A 334 -9.11 20.14 17.62
CA VAL A 334 -8.08 19.09 17.66
C VAL A 334 -8.46 17.98 16.68
N ILE A 335 -7.52 17.62 15.79
CA ILE A 335 -7.67 16.53 14.82
C ILE A 335 -6.54 15.49 14.97
N ALA A 336 -6.81 14.26 14.52
CA ALA A 336 -5.87 13.14 14.52
C ALA A 336 -6.07 12.27 13.27
#